data_AF-A0A087V3H1-F1
#
_entry.id   AF-A0A087V3H1-F1
#
_cell.length_a   1.000
_cell.length_b   1.000
_cell.length_c   1.000
_cell.angle_alpha   90.00
_cell.angle_beta   90.00
_cell.angle_gamma   90.00
#
_symmetry.space_group_name_H-M   'P 1'
#
loop_
_entity.id
_entity.type
_entity.pdbx_description
1 polymer ?
#
loop_
_entity_poly.entity_id
_entity_poly.type
_entity_poly.pdbx_seq_one_letter_code
_entity_poly.pdbx_strand_id
1 'polypeptide(L)'
;SLIFCHLRHSYKEKGKLNFSKMSVYSVSSLIRNREGQSLFIRAKTISQTLENFFASSDKEICEEHTPIWFKNTHGIRKLVSRVEKEINVEEAKEIWHNMKKLDGDVEKKYKITCDGYLKLWQLSKPQLSGYDAIFVDEAQDCTPAIVDIVLSQKCGIILVGDPHQQIYTFRGAVNTLYSVPHTHVYYLTQSFRFGPEIAYVGATILDVCKRIRNKTLVGGSQKGDVRGSREGKITILSRSNLNVFEDAVKLTGRERPIKIHVIGGLARFGLSRIYDIWKLSQPADERKKANLVINDSFIKKWEETRGFFGLKEYAECIDDKDLEVKIAIVEKYKDQIPELVKKIESSHVSQEAVADCLIGTVHQAKGLEFDTVLIADDFVEVPCLSGNYQRRTNFSIGMYPEDEWNLLYVAVTRAKKYLLMSKSLEHLLALAGEHFLRVELMSEATKDGAAITCSMPQCTKTLQCGSGLVVKKLPLTHSNGSRDAGGYLCHACTQQRFGSLTPLTLFPALQEQPI
;
A
#
# COMPACT_ATOMS: atom_id res chain seq x y z
N SER A 1 -31.30 5.20 7.61
CA SER A 1 -30.13 5.28 8.52
C SER A 1 -30.45 4.91 9.99
N LEU A 2 -31.70 4.96 10.46
CA LEU A 2 -32.08 4.75 11.87
C LEU A 2 -31.78 3.36 12.47
N ILE A 3 -31.99 2.26 11.72
CA ILE A 3 -31.79 0.89 12.25
C ILE A 3 -30.31 0.60 12.53
N PHE A 4 -29.42 1.02 11.63
CA PHE A 4 -27.98 0.86 11.77
C PHE A 4 -27.43 1.61 12.99
N CYS A 5 -27.92 2.83 13.23
CA CYS A 5 -27.58 3.62 14.42
C CYS A 5 -28.13 2.98 15.70
N HIS A 6 -29.35 2.46 15.68
CA HIS A 6 -30.00 1.85 16.85
C HIS A 6 -29.31 0.55 17.31
N LEU A 7 -28.96 -0.32 16.36
CA LEU A 7 -28.16 -1.54 16.64
C LEU A 7 -26.81 -1.17 17.25
N ARG A 8 -26.09 -0.23 16.63
CA ARG A 8 -24.79 0.24 17.14
C ARG A 8 -24.91 0.84 18.54
N HIS A 9 -25.96 1.61 18.81
CA HIS A 9 -26.22 2.20 20.12
C HIS A 9 -26.40 1.14 21.20
N SER A 10 -27.21 0.12 20.91
CA SER A 10 -27.50 -0.98 21.84
C SER A 10 -26.24 -1.75 22.27
N TYR A 11 -25.37 -2.09 21.32
CA TYR A 11 -24.09 -2.75 21.63
C TYR A 11 -23.10 -1.84 22.37
N LYS A 12 -23.13 -0.53 22.08
CA LYS A 12 -22.28 0.46 22.76
C LYS A 12 -22.69 0.63 24.22
N GLU A 13 -23.98 0.79 24.50
CA GLU A 13 -24.52 0.94 25.87
C GLU A 13 -24.22 -0.29 26.74
N LYS A 14 -24.30 -1.48 26.16
CA LYS A 14 -23.96 -2.74 26.86
C LYS A 14 -22.44 -2.95 27.00
N GLY A 15 -21.60 -2.12 26.38
CA GLY A 15 -20.14 -2.26 26.39
C GLY A 15 -19.62 -3.48 25.63
N LYS A 16 -20.44 -4.03 24.72
CA LYS A 16 -20.09 -5.19 23.88
C LYS A 16 -19.53 -4.80 22.52
N LEU A 17 -19.39 -3.50 22.23
CA LEU A 17 -18.82 -3.01 20.98
C LEU A 17 -17.29 -3.01 21.04
N ASN A 18 -16.66 -3.66 20.07
CA ASN A 18 -15.23 -3.52 19.79
C ASN A 18 -15.03 -2.75 18.48
N PHE A 19 -14.37 -1.60 18.56
CA PHE A 19 -14.12 -0.77 17.38
C PHE A 19 -12.99 -1.33 16.49
N SER A 20 -12.16 -2.23 17.03
CA SER A 20 -11.10 -2.92 16.29
C SER A 20 -11.51 -4.34 15.91
N LYS A 21 -10.68 -4.98 15.06
CA LYS A 21 -10.77 -6.43 14.79
C LYS A 21 -10.59 -7.21 16.09
N MET A 22 -11.16 -8.42 16.13
CA MET A 22 -10.91 -9.36 17.22
C MET A 22 -9.44 -9.74 17.21
N SER A 23 -8.73 -9.56 18.32
CA SER A 23 -7.35 -10.03 18.39
C SER A 23 -7.32 -11.55 18.47
N VAL A 24 -6.34 -12.19 17.84
CA VAL A 24 -6.11 -13.65 17.95
C VAL A 24 -6.02 -14.07 19.42
N TYR A 25 -5.39 -13.23 20.24
CA TYR A 25 -5.33 -13.44 21.68
C TYR A 25 -6.73 -13.45 22.33
N SER A 26 -7.60 -12.50 21.99
CA SER A 26 -8.99 -12.48 22.46
C SER A 26 -9.72 -13.76 22.06
N VAL A 27 -9.61 -14.19 20.80
CA VAL A 27 -10.24 -15.45 20.33
C VAL A 27 -9.69 -16.67 21.08
N SER A 28 -8.37 -16.72 21.31
CA SER A 28 -7.73 -17.83 22.04
C SER A 28 -8.27 -18.01 23.46
N SER A 29 -8.73 -16.94 24.09
CA SER A 29 -9.35 -16.99 25.43
C SER A 29 -10.81 -17.49 25.43
N LEU A 30 -11.44 -17.59 24.25
CA LEU A 30 -12.83 -18.02 24.09
C LEU A 30 -12.96 -19.50 23.67
N ILE A 31 -11.87 -20.12 23.25
CA ILE A 31 -11.87 -21.48 22.68
C ILE A 31 -11.21 -22.47 23.63
N ARG A 32 -11.65 -23.73 23.60
CA ARG A 32 -11.15 -24.80 24.49
C ARG A 32 -9.83 -25.35 23.96
N ASN A 33 -8.88 -25.71 24.83
CA ASN A 33 -7.68 -26.44 24.39
C ASN A 33 -8.08 -27.80 23.79
N ARG A 34 -7.48 -28.17 22.65
CA ARG A 34 -7.60 -29.50 22.04
C ARG A 34 -6.21 -30.07 21.84
N GLU A 35 -6.02 -31.35 22.14
CA GLU A 35 -4.73 -32.02 21.97
C GLU A 35 -4.29 -32.01 20.49
N GLY A 36 -2.98 -31.81 20.28
CA GLY A 36 -2.40 -31.80 18.93
C GLY A 36 -2.60 -30.51 18.12
N GLN A 37 -3.34 -29.52 18.62
CA GLN A 37 -3.54 -28.24 17.93
C GLN A 37 -3.00 -27.05 18.74
N SER A 38 -2.27 -26.17 18.06
CA SER A 38 -1.81 -24.91 18.67
C SER A 38 -2.99 -23.95 18.85
N LEU A 39 -3.18 -23.49 20.09
CA LEU A 39 -4.28 -22.61 20.48
C LEU A 39 -4.32 -21.30 19.66
N PHE A 40 -3.17 -20.64 19.50
CA PHE A 40 -3.10 -19.35 18.79
C PHE A 40 -3.30 -19.50 17.27
N ILE A 41 -2.82 -20.61 16.70
CA ILE A 41 -3.01 -20.90 15.28
C ILE A 41 -4.49 -21.15 14.99
N ARG A 42 -5.17 -21.95 15.83
CA ARG A 42 -6.61 -22.18 15.70
C ARG A 42 -7.42 -20.91 15.95
N ALA A 43 -7.05 -20.12 16.96
CA ALA A 43 -7.68 -18.83 17.21
C ALA A 43 -7.57 -17.88 16.00
N LYS A 44 -6.45 -17.91 15.29
CA LYS A 44 -6.27 -17.17 14.04
C LYS A 44 -7.18 -17.68 12.92
N THR A 45 -7.23 -18.99 12.68
CA THR A 45 -8.09 -19.54 11.61
C THR A 45 -9.57 -19.29 11.88
N ILE A 46 -9.99 -19.33 13.14
CA ILE A 46 -11.34 -18.97 13.57
C ILE A 46 -11.61 -17.48 13.37
N SER A 47 -10.68 -16.59 13.74
CA SER A 47 -10.80 -15.15 13.49
C SER A 47 -10.97 -14.86 12.00
N GLN A 48 -10.16 -15.50 11.14
CA GLN A 48 -10.28 -15.39 9.69
C GLN A 48 -11.62 -15.93 9.17
N THR A 49 -12.10 -17.04 9.74
CA THR A 49 -13.41 -17.61 9.38
C THR A 49 -14.55 -16.63 9.69
N LEU A 50 -14.51 -15.96 10.85
CA LEU A 50 -15.48 -14.92 11.21
C LEU A 50 -15.37 -13.70 10.30
N GLU A 51 -14.16 -13.23 10.01
CA GLU A 51 -13.93 -12.09 9.11
C GLU A 51 -14.46 -12.36 7.69
N ASN A 52 -14.19 -13.56 7.14
CA ASN A 52 -14.69 -13.97 5.84
C ASN A 52 -16.23 -14.04 5.83
N PHE A 53 -16.84 -14.57 6.90
CA PHE A 53 -18.30 -14.58 7.05
C PHE A 53 -18.91 -13.18 7.18
N PHE A 54 -18.26 -12.27 7.91
CA PHE A 54 -18.72 -10.89 8.04
C PHE A 54 -18.66 -10.13 6.71
N ALA A 55 -17.69 -10.47 5.85
CA ALA A 55 -17.56 -9.89 4.52
C ALA A 55 -18.50 -10.54 3.48
N SER A 56 -18.91 -11.80 3.65
CA SER A 56 -19.73 -12.52 2.66
C SER A 56 -21.20 -12.11 2.66
N SER A 57 -21.96 -12.49 1.62
CA SER A 57 -23.41 -12.37 1.56
C SER A 57 -24.15 -13.53 2.25
N ASP A 58 -23.42 -14.56 2.72
CA ASP A 58 -24.01 -15.81 3.24
C ASP A 58 -24.79 -15.63 4.54
N LYS A 59 -25.84 -16.43 4.73
CA LYS A 59 -26.68 -16.35 5.93
C LYS A 59 -26.07 -17.02 7.15
N GLU A 60 -25.23 -18.03 6.93
CA GLU A 60 -24.61 -18.85 7.97
C GLU A 60 -23.13 -19.09 7.69
N ILE A 61 -22.38 -19.38 8.75
CA ILE A 61 -20.97 -19.75 8.66
C ILE A 61 -20.88 -21.19 8.12
N CYS A 62 -20.18 -21.35 7.00
CA CYS A 62 -19.86 -22.64 6.35
C CYS A 62 -18.34 -22.82 6.15
N GLU A 63 -17.93 -24.00 5.68
CA GLU A 63 -16.52 -24.36 5.44
C GLU A 63 -15.81 -23.46 4.42
N GLU A 64 -16.54 -22.83 3.50
CA GLU A 64 -15.96 -21.93 2.49
C GLU A 64 -15.39 -20.66 3.11
N HIS A 65 -15.86 -20.28 4.30
CA HIS A 65 -15.29 -19.15 5.04
C HIS A 65 -13.96 -19.50 5.70
N THR A 66 -13.61 -20.78 5.82
CA THR A 66 -12.35 -21.17 6.47
C THR A 66 -11.17 -20.95 5.52
N PRO A 67 -9.99 -20.53 6.04
CA PRO A 67 -8.81 -20.38 5.21
C PRO A 67 -8.38 -21.72 4.60
N ILE A 68 -7.79 -21.67 3.40
CA ILE A 68 -7.29 -22.87 2.71
C ILE A 68 -5.99 -23.37 3.36
N TRP A 69 -5.14 -22.45 3.81
CA TRP A 69 -3.85 -22.75 4.43
C TRP A 69 -3.64 -21.96 5.71
N PHE A 70 -2.77 -22.47 6.57
CA PHE A 70 -2.24 -21.76 7.74
C PHE A 70 -0.73 -22.01 7.87
N LYS A 71 -0.02 -21.14 8.60
CA LYS A 71 1.36 -21.41 9.02
C LYS A 71 1.32 -22.18 10.33
N ASN A 72 2.01 -23.31 10.39
CA ASN A 72 2.17 -24.05 11.64
C ASN A 72 3.19 -23.36 12.57
N THR A 73 3.44 -23.93 13.74
CA THR A 73 4.42 -23.41 14.73
C THR A 73 5.87 -23.38 14.24
N HIS A 74 6.15 -23.97 13.08
CA HIS A 74 7.48 -23.99 12.46
C HIS A 74 7.55 -23.07 11.23
N GLY A 75 6.54 -22.21 11.02
CA GLY A 75 6.46 -21.30 9.87
C GLY A 75 6.11 -21.98 8.55
N ILE A 76 5.86 -23.29 8.53
CA ILE A 76 5.55 -24.07 7.33
C ILE A 76 4.06 -23.90 6.99
N ARG A 77 3.78 -23.55 5.73
CA ARG A 77 2.40 -23.51 5.20
C ARG A 77 1.85 -24.93 5.11
N LYS A 78 0.76 -25.18 5.83
CA LYS A 78 -0.01 -26.43 5.78
C LYS A 78 -1.42 -26.14 5.27
N LEU A 79 -1.98 -27.10 4.54
CA LEU A 79 -3.39 -27.08 4.16
C LEU A 79 -4.25 -27.30 5.41
N VAL A 80 -5.34 -26.55 5.54
CA VAL A 80 -6.35 -26.80 6.58
C VAL A 80 -7.11 -28.07 6.18
N SER A 81 -6.99 -29.12 6.99
CA SER A 81 -7.70 -30.38 6.79
C SER A 81 -9.22 -30.19 6.95
N ARG A 82 -10.01 -31.09 6.37
CA ARG A 82 -11.48 -31.04 6.50
C ARG A 82 -11.94 -31.03 7.96
N VAL A 83 -11.32 -31.85 8.81
CA VAL A 83 -11.62 -31.90 10.25
C VAL A 83 -11.31 -30.55 10.93
N GLU A 84 -10.20 -29.90 10.57
CA GLU A 84 -9.89 -28.56 11.09
C GLU A 84 -10.90 -27.50 10.61
N LYS A 85 -11.40 -27.62 9.38
CA LYS A 85 -12.47 -26.73 8.87
C LYS A 85 -13.75 -26.89 9.66
N GLU A 86 -14.19 -28.13 9.90
CA GLU A 86 -15.40 -28.45 10.67
C GLU A 86 -15.30 -27.86 12.09
N ILE A 87 -14.15 -28.04 12.75
CA ILE A 87 -13.87 -27.46 14.09
C ILE A 87 -13.90 -25.93 14.04
N ASN A 88 -13.24 -25.30 13.06
CA ASN A 88 -13.21 -23.84 12.94
C ASN A 88 -14.62 -23.27 12.75
N VAL A 89 -15.46 -23.93 11.94
CA VAL A 89 -16.85 -23.53 11.70
C VAL A 89 -17.68 -23.66 12.97
N GLU A 90 -17.57 -24.77 13.70
CA GLU A 90 -18.28 -25.00 14.96
C GLU A 90 -17.94 -23.92 16.00
N GLU A 91 -16.65 -23.69 16.26
CA GLU A 91 -16.19 -22.71 17.24
C GLU A 91 -16.52 -21.27 16.79
N ALA A 92 -16.44 -20.96 15.49
CA ALA A 92 -16.86 -19.67 14.96
C ALA A 92 -18.38 -19.44 15.12
N LYS A 93 -19.21 -20.47 14.90
CA LYS A 93 -20.66 -20.40 15.15
C LYS A 93 -20.99 -20.14 16.61
N GLU A 94 -20.27 -20.79 17.54
CA GLU A 94 -20.43 -20.54 18.97
C GLU A 94 -20.07 -19.10 19.34
N ILE A 95 -18.92 -18.61 18.89
CA ILE A 95 -18.49 -17.23 19.12
C ILE A 95 -19.52 -16.24 18.54
N TRP A 96 -19.95 -16.46 17.30
CA TRP A 96 -20.96 -15.61 16.66
C TRP A 96 -22.28 -15.60 17.42
N HIS A 97 -22.75 -16.76 17.87
CA HIS A 97 -23.96 -16.88 18.69
C HIS A 97 -23.87 -16.04 19.96
N ASN A 98 -22.73 -16.10 20.66
CA ASN A 98 -22.51 -15.35 21.90
C ASN A 98 -22.23 -13.85 21.67
N MET A 99 -21.67 -13.46 20.51
CA MET A 99 -21.55 -12.06 20.09
C MET A 99 -22.92 -11.42 19.90
N LYS A 100 -23.89 -12.15 19.33
CA LYS A 100 -25.24 -11.64 19.08
C LYS A 100 -26.02 -11.34 20.36
N LYS A 101 -25.87 -12.17 21.39
CA LYS A 101 -26.56 -11.98 22.67
C LYS A 101 -26.15 -10.67 23.33
N LEU A 102 -27.09 -9.77 23.59
CA LEU A 102 -26.80 -8.50 24.28
C LEU A 102 -26.56 -8.71 25.79
N ASP A 103 -27.25 -9.70 26.37
CA ASP A 103 -27.20 -10.04 27.80
C ASP A 103 -26.59 -11.44 28.02
N GLY A 104 -26.06 -11.71 29.22
CA GLY A 104 -25.55 -13.04 29.61
C GLY A 104 -24.03 -13.23 29.59
N ASP A 105 -23.25 -12.23 29.17
CA ASP A 105 -21.79 -12.22 29.22
C ASP A 105 -21.30 -11.13 30.18
N VAL A 106 -21.28 -11.47 31.48
CA VAL A 106 -20.96 -10.54 32.58
C VAL A 106 -19.55 -9.96 32.41
N GLU A 107 -18.62 -10.77 31.89
CA GLU A 107 -17.23 -10.39 31.67
C GLU A 107 -17.01 -9.66 30.33
N LYS A 108 -18.05 -9.56 29.48
CA LYS A 108 -18.02 -8.91 28.16
C LYS A 108 -16.89 -9.46 27.27
N LYS A 109 -16.66 -10.76 27.35
CA LYS A 109 -15.67 -11.53 26.59
C LYS A 109 -15.99 -11.56 25.08
N TYR A 110 -17.26 -11.68 24.72
CA TYR A 110 -17.74 -11.82 23.34
C TYR A 110 -18.17 -10.46 22.79
N LYS A 111 -17.20 -9.63 22.40
CA LYS A 111 -17.48 -8.32 21.80
C LYS A 111 -17.74 -8.43 20.30
N ILE A 112 -18.72 -7.68 19.80
CA ILE A 112 -19.02 -7.58 18.36
C ILE A 112 -18.11 -6.53 17.72
N THR A 113 -17.52 -6.86 16.57
CA THR A 113 -16.69 -5.94 15.78
C THR A 113 -17.54 -5.03 14.91
N CYS A 114 -16.89 -4.06 14.25
CA CYS A 114 -17.57 -3.24 13.27
C CYS A 114 -18.19 -4.04 12.11
N ASP A 115 -17.42 -4.98 11.57
CA ASP A 115 -17.86 -5.83 10.47
C ASP A 115 -18.93 -6.83 10.94
N GLY A 116 -18.86 -7.30 12.21
CA GLY A 116 -19.88 -8.17 12.79
C GLY A 116 -21.24 -7.49 12.96
N TYR A 117 -21.29 -6.22 13.39
CA TYR A 117 -22.58 -5.52 13.44
C TYR A 117 -23.10 -5.20 12.03
N LEU A 118 -22.22 -4.91 11.07
CA LEU A 118 -22.60 -4.70 9.67
C LEU A 118 -23.22 -5.98 9.11
N LYS A 119 -22.65 -7.14 9.44
CA LYS A 119 -23.22 -8.45 9.11
C LYS A 119 -24.61 -8.65 9.71
N LEU A 120 -24.83 -8.28 10.97
CA LEU A 120 -26.18 -8.31 11.57
C LEU A 120 -27.18 -7.46 10.80
N TRP A 121 -26.74 -6.27 10.38
CA TRP A 121 -27.58 -5.39 9.59
C TRP A 121 -27.90 -6.00 8.22
N GLN A 122 -26.91 -6.57 7.51
CA GLN A 122 -27.12 -7.31 6.26
C GLN A 122 -28.15 -8.44 6.44
N LEU A 123 -27.98 -9.27 7.47
CA LEU A 123 -28.90 -10.39 7.77
C LEU A 123 -30.33 -9.93 8.10
N SER A 124 -30.51 -8.69 8.60
CA SER A 124 -31.84 -8.12 8.84
C SER A 124 -32.60 -7.75 7.56
N LYS A 125 -31.94 -7.82 6.38
CA LYS A 125 -32.48 -7.46 5.06
C LYS A 125 -33.11 -6.07 5.06
N PRO A 126 -32.32 -5.03 5.32
CA PRO A 126 -32.84 -3.69 5.50
C PRO A 126 -33.47 -3.20 4.20
N GLN A 127 -34.59 -2.49 4.32
CA GLN A 127 -35.24 -1.81 3.21
C GLN A 127 -35.02 -0.31 3.41
N LEU A 128 -34.27 0.30 2.50
CA LEU A 128 -34.00 1.73 2.44
C LEU A 128 -35.14 2.40 1.67
N SER A 129 -36.32 2.48 2.29
CA SER A 129 -37.48 3.15 1.73
C SER A 129 -37.33 4.67 1.76
N GLY A 130 -38.02 5.35 0.83
CA GLY A 130 -38.02 6.82 0.72
C GLY A 130 -36.84 7.42 -0.06
N TYR A 131 -36.07 6.60 -0.78
CA TYR A 131 -35.00 7.04 -1.66
C TYR A 131 -35.27 6.59 -3.10
N ASP A 132 -35.12 7.51 -4.06
CA ASP A 132 -35.24 7.21 -5.48
C ASP A 132 -33.95 6.66 -6.09
N ALA A 133 -32.82 6.98 -5.46
CA ALA A 133 -31.51 6.47 -5.85
C ALA A 133 -30.54 6.34 -4.65
N ILE A 134 -29.59 5.42 -4.78
CA ILE A 134 -28.48 5.20 -3.85
C ILE A 134 -27.17 5.39 -4.61
N PHE A 135 -26.30 6.24 -4.06
CA PHE A 135 -24.95 6.46 -4.54
C PHE A 135 -23.97 5.73 -3.62
N VAL A 136 -23.12 4.89 -4.19
CA VAL A 136 -22.05 4.20 -3.47
C VAL A 136 -20.73 4.68 -4.03
N ASP A 137 -20.00 5.43 -3.21
CA ASP A 137 -18.64 5.86 -3.52
C ASP A 137 -17.62 4.79 -3.09
N GLU A 138 -16.42 4.82 -3.66
CA GLU A 138 -15.35 3.83 -3.45
C GLU A 138 -15.85 2.38 -3.59
N ALA A 139 -16.75 2.15 -4.54
CA ALA A 139 -17.48 0.89 -4.67
C ALA A 139 -16.54 -0.33 -4.86
N GLN A 140 -15.34 -0.15 -5.43
CA GLN A 140 -14.36 -1.24 -5.54
C GLN A 140 -13.92 -1.83 -4.19
N ASP A 141 -14.04 -1.08 -3.09
CA ASP A 141 -13.66 -1.53 -1.74
C ASP A 141 -14.86 -2.10 -0.94
N CYS A 142 -16.03 -2.24 -1.57
CA CYS A 142 -17.19 -2.86 -0.94
C CYS A 142 -16.98 -4.37 -0.72
N THR A 143 -17.43 -4.85 0.44
CA THR A 143 -17.53 -6.29 0.72
C THR A 143 -18.83 -6.86 0.13
N PRO A 144 -18.87 -8.16 -0.21
CA PRO A 144 -20.11 -8.80 -0.66
C PRO A 144 -21.33 -8.56 0.26
N ALA A 145 -21.13 -8.42 1.56
CA ALA A 145 -22.18 -8.06 2.52
C ALA A 145 -22.80 -6.68 2.23
N ILE A 146 -21.99 -5.67 1.91
CA ILE A 146 -22.49 -4.33 1.54
C ILE A 146 -23.20 -4.39 0.20
N VAL A 147 -22.65 -5.13 -0.76
CA VAL A 147 -23.24 -5.30 -2.09
C VAL A 147 -24.62 -5.95 -1.99
N ASP A 148 -24.80 -6.97 -1.17
CA ASP A 148 -26.10 -7.61 -0.92
C ASP A 148 -27.13 -6.63 -0.34
N ILE A 149 -26.71 -5.76 0.58
CA ILE A 149 -27.58 -4.69 1.09
C ILE A 149 -27.98 -3.72 -0.03
N VAL A 150 -27.03 -3.25 -0.83
CA VAL A 150 -27.29 -2.23 -1.85
C VAL A 150 -28.14 -2.79 -2.99
N LEU A 151 -27.84 -3.99 -3.49
CA LEU A 151 -28.55 -4.61 -4.60
C LEU A 151 -29.95 -5.13 -4.25
N SER A 152 -30.25 -5.31 -2.97
CA SER A 152 -31.61 -5.67 -2.52
C SER A 152 -32.58 -4.49 -2.47
N GLN A 153 -32.13 -3.28 -2.78
CA GLN A 153 -32.96 -2.07 -2.79
C GLN A 153 -33.71 -1.93 -4.13
N LYS A 154 -34.91 -1.34 -4.08
CA LYS A 154 -35.80 -1.19 -5.26
C LYS A 154 -35.55 0.08 -6.09
N CYS A 155 -34.63 0.93 -5.65
CA CYS A 155 -34.36 2.23 -6.23
C CYS A 155 -33.18 2.19 -7.21
N GLY A 156 -32.91 3.31 -7.90
CA GLY A 156 -31.74 3.41 -8.79
C GLY A 156 -30.44 3.26 -8.01
N ILE A 157 -29.46 2.56 -8.56
CA ILE A 157 -28.16 2.33 -7.90
C ILE A 157 -27.06 2.88 -8.79
N ILE A 158 -26.24 3.76 -8.22
CA ILE A 158 -25.10 4.38 -8.90
C ILE A 158 -23.85 4.03 -8.12
N LEU A 159 -22.99 3.22 -8.75
CA LEU A 159 -21.70 2.83 -8.19
C LEU A 159 -20.60 3.69 -8.80
N VAL A 160 -19.80 4.32 -7.95
CA VAL A 160 -18.66 5.16 -8.33
C VAL A 160 -17.41 4.58 -7.69
N GLY A 161 -16.33 4.50 -8.47
CA GLY A 161 -15.06 3.99 -7.98
C GLY A 161 -14.06 3.74 -9.10
N ASP A 162 -12.85 3.32 -8.72
CA ASP A 162 -11.78 2.96 -9.63
C ASP A 162 -11.29 1.54 -9.30
N PRO A 163 -11.51 0.55 -10.17
CA PRO A 163 -11.06 -0.83 -9.95
C PRO A 163 -9.54 -0.95 -9.72
N HIS A 164 -8.75 0.02 -10.18
CA HIS A 164 -7.29 0.02 -10.05
C HIS A 164 -6.79 0.76 -8.81
N GLN A 165 -7.70 1.34 -8.00
CA GLN A 165 -7.39 1.90 -6.68
C GLN A 165 -7.87 1.00 -5.53
N GLN A 166 -8.23 -0.26 -5.82
CA GLN A 166 -8.58 -1.23 -4.78
C GLN A 166 -7.31 -1.67 -4.03
N ILE A 167 -7.22 -1.27 -2.76
CA ILE A 167 -6.06 -1.57 -1.88
C ILE A 167 -6.48 -2.14 -0.51
N TYR A 168 -7.76 -2.48 -0.33
CA TYR A 168 -8.31 -3.03 0.91
C TYR A 168 -8.78 -4.48 0.80
N THR A 169 -8.24 -5.25 -0.16
CA THR A 169 -8.48 -6.70 -0.34
C THR A 169 -8.26 -7.52 0.93
N PHE A 170 -7.31 -7.12 1.79
CA PHE A 170 -7.08 -7.74 3.11
C PHE A 170 -8.27 -7.62 4.09
N ARG A 171 -9.29 -6.83 3.77
CA ARG A 171 -10.56 -6.73 4.53
C ARG A 171 -11.69 -7.58 3.92
N GLY A 172 -11.39 -8.40 2.92
CA GLY A 172 -12.39 -9.20 2.20
C GLY A 172 -13.19 -8.40 1.16
N ALA A 173 -12.70 -7.20 0.79
CA ALA A 173 -13.26 -6.45 -0.33
C ALA A 173 -13.02 -7.21 -1.62
N VAL A 174 -14.07 -7.34 -2.43
CA VAL A 174 -14.00 -7.89 -3.79
C VAL A 174 -14.30 -6.74 -4.74
N ASN A 175 -13.64 -6.71 -5.89
CA ASN A 175 -13.80 -5.61 -6.84
C ASN A 175 -15.23 -5.58 -7.39
N THR A 176 -16.10 -4.87 -6.67
CA THR A 176 -17.55 -4.88 -6.87
C THR A 176 -17.92 -4.31 -8.24
N LEU A 177 -17.09 -3.42 -8.77
CA LEU A 177 -17.28 -2.81 -10.08
C LEU A 177 -17.24 -3.82 -11.23
N TYR A 178 -16.59 -4.98 -11.06
CA TYR A 178 -16.59 -6.06 -12.05
C TYR A 178 -17.64 -7.14 -11.79
N SER A 179 -17.99 -7.38 -10.52
CA SER A 179 -18.91 -8.47 -10.15
C SER A 179 -20.38 -8.08 -10.23
N VAL A 180 -20.70 -6.79 -10.10
CA VAL A 180 -22.08 -6.31 -10.13
C VAL A 180 -22.55 -6.09 -11.57
N PRO A 181 -23.69 -6.69 -11.97
CA PRO A 181 -24.31 -6.38 -13.26
C PRO A 181 -24.65 -4.90 -13.36
N HIS A 182 -24.27 -4.28 -14.47
CA HIS A 182 -24.51 -2.86 -14.72
C HIS A 182 -25.32 -2.68 -16.01
N THR A 183 -26.24 -1.72 -16.01
CA THR A 183 -26.99 -1.34 -17.22
C THR A 183 -26.16 -0.42 -18.13
N HIS A 184 -25.41 0.50 -17.53
CA HIS A 184 -24.55 1.46 -18.23
C HIS A 184 -23.23 1.61 -17.49
N VAL A 185 -22.14 1.82 -18.23
CA VAL A 185 -20.81 2.13 -17.67
C VAL A 185 -20.27 3.35 -18.37
N TYR A 186 -19.83 4.32 -17.57
CA TYR A 186 -19.20 5.53 -18.03
C TYR A 186 -17.79 5.59 -17.44
N TYR A 187 -16.83 6.06 -18.25
CA TYR A 187 -15.45 6.22 -17.83
C TYR A 187 -15.10 7.70 -17.76
N LEU A 188 -14.65 8.15 -16.59
CA LEU A 188 -14.08 9.48 -16.40
C LEU A 188 -12.56 9.38 -16.53
N THR A 189 -12.04 9.54 -17.74
CA THR A 189 -10.61 9.35 -18.03
C THR A 189 -9.77 10.59 -17.80
N GLN A 190 -10.39 11.79 -17.82
CA GLN A 190 -9.69 13.05 -17.62
C GLN A 190 -9.55 13.41 -16.14
N SER A 191 -8.32 13.58 -15.69
CA SER A 191 -7.98 14.02 -14.34
C SER A 191 -8.09 15.55 -14.22
N PHE A 192 -8.78 16.01 -13.18
CA PHE A 192 -8.76 17.41 -12.76
C PHE A 192 -7.71 17.70 -11.68
N ARG A 193 -6.95 16.67 -11.27
CA ARG A 193 -5.98 16.75 -10.17
C ARG A 193 -4.58 17.09 -10.66
N PHE A 194 -4.15 16.48 -11.76
CA PHE A 194 -2.76 16.52 -12.23
C PHE A 194 -2.66 16.61 -13.76
N GLY A 195 -1.50 17.10 -14.20
CA GLY A 195 -1.16 17.29 -15.60
C GLY A 195 -0.78 16.00 -16.34
N PRO A 196 -0.47 16.13 -17.65
CA PRO A 196 -0.19 15.01 -18.54
C PRO A 196 1.00 14.15 -18.10
N GLU A 197 2.01 14.73 -17.46
CA GLU A 197 3.23 14.03 -17.06
C GLU A 197 2.93 12.97 -15.99
N ILE A 198 2.15 13.30 -14.96
CA ILE A 198 1.75 12.36 -13.91
C ILE A 198 0.74 11.35 -14.46
N ALA A 199 -0.18 11.80 -15.31
CA ALA A 199 -1.15 10.93 -15.96
C ALA A 199 -0.48 9.86 -16.83
N TYR A 200 0.58 10.25 -17.56
CA TYR A 200 1.39 9.33 -18.35
C TYR A 200 2.00 8.23 -17.47
N VAL A 201 2.65 8.59 -16.35
CA VAL A 201 3.21 7.61 -15.42
C VAL A 201 2.14 6.66 -14.88
N GLY A 202 0.98 7.19 -14.49
CA GLY A 202 -0.17 6.39 -14.05
C GLY A 202 -0.67 5.44 -15.13
N ALA A 203 -0.85 5.94 -16.35
CA ALA A 203 -1.29 5.15 -17.51
C ALA A 203 -0.28 4.06 -17.88
N THR A 204 1.02 4.33 -17.79
CA THR A 204 2.07 3.33 -18.04
C THR A 204 2.01 2.18 -17.03
N ILE A 205 1.75 2.47 -15.75
CA ILE A 205 1.54 1.41 -14.74
C ILE A 205 0.33 0.54 -15.14
N LEU A 206 -0.78 1.15 -15.57
CA LEU A 206 -1.96 0.42 -16.01
C LEU A 206 -1.71 -0.43 -17.27
N ASP A 207 -0.97 0.08 -18.25
CA ASP A 207 -0.65 -0.67 -19.47
C ASP A 207 0.33 -1.82 -19.18
N VAL A 208 1.51 -1.50 -18.62
CA VAL A 208 2.58 -2.48 -18.42
C VAL A 208 2.16 -3.54 -17.40
N CYS A 209 1.65 -3.12 -16.24
CA CYS A 209 1.38 -4.03 -15.14
C CYS A 209 0.02 -4.74 -15.26
N LYS A 210 -0.95 -4.08 -15.89
CA LYS A 210 -2.35 -4.54 -15.88
C LYS A 210 -2.95 -4.77 -17.26
N ARG A 211 -2.20 -4.47 -18.35
CA ARG A 211 -2.63 -4.63 -19.75
C ARG A 211 -3.88 -3.84 -20.10
N ILE A 212 -4.11 -2.71 -19.42
CA ILE A 212 -5.25 -1.83 -19.67
C ILE A 212 -4.84 -0.76 -20.68
N ARG A 213 -5.33 -0.90 -21.92
CA ARG A 213 -4.96 -0.01 -23.04
C ARG A 213 -6.12 0.82 -23.61
N ASN A 214 -7.34 0.44 -23.28
CA ASN A 214 -8.57 1.05 -23.82
C ASN A 214 -9.17 2.12 -22.89
N LYS A 215 -8.54 2.38 -21.74
CA LYS A 215 -9.03 3.30 -20.70
C LYS A 215 -7.87 4.15 -20.20
N THR A 216 -7.30 4.95 -21.11
CA THR A 216 -6.12 5.74 -20.81
C THR A 216 -6.47 6.88 -19.87
N LEU A 217 -5.75 6.97 -18.75
CA LEU A 217 -5.78 8.12 -17.85
C LEU A 217 -5.18 9.34 -18.57
N VAL A 218 -5.96 10.40 -18.70
CA VAL A 218 -5.58 11.64 -19.37
C VAL A 218 -5.40 12.74 -18.33
N GLY A 219 -4.24 13.39 -18.35
CA GLY A 219 -3.99 14.55 -17.48
C GLY A 219 -4.76 15.77 -17.98
N GLY A 220 -5.17 16.63 -17.06
CA GLY A 220 -5.77 17.92 -17.42
C GLY A 220 -4.71 18.95 -17.81
N SER A 221 -5.05 20.23 -17.76
CA SER A 221 -4.15 21.35 -18.07
C SER A 221 -3.33 21.82 -16.87
N GLN A 222 -3.30 21.07 -15.78
CA GLN A 222 -2.53 21.40 -14.58
C GLN A 222 -1.03 21.24 -14.86
N LYS A 223 -0.19 22.00 -14.16
CA LYS A 223 1.26 21.85 -14.21
C LYS A 223 1.66 20.49 -13.65
N GLY A 224 2.51 19.74 -14.36
CA GLY A 224 3.08 18.48 -13.94
C GLY A 224 4.59 18.44 -14.16
N ASP A 225 5.35 17.82 -13.27
CA ASP A 225 6.72 17.37 -13.57
C ASP A 225 7.05 16.08 -12.81
N VAL A 226 7.74 15.18 -13.49
CA VAL A 226 8.16 13.87 -12.97
C VAL A 226 9.69 13.71 -12.95
N ARG A 227 10.43 14.77 -13.32
CA ARG A 227 11.88 14.71 -13.54
C ARG A 227 12.72 15.18 -12.35
N GLY A 228 12.08 15.67 -11.29
CA GLY A 228 12.75 15.99 -10.04
C GLY A 228 12.51 17.39 -9.48
N SER A 229 11.66 18.20 -10.11
CA SER A 229 11.26 19.48 -9.54
C SER A 229 10.49 19.28 -8.24
N ARG A 230 10.59 20.24 -7.32
CA ARG A 230 9.93 20.22 -6.02
C ARG A 230 9.31 21.59 -5.76
N GLU A 231 8.05 21.62 -5.34
CA GLU A 231 7.36 22.84 -4.94
C GLU A 231 6.39 22.55 -3.81
N GLY A 232 6.25 23.50 -2.88
CA GLY A 232 5.38 23.33 -1.73
C GLY A 232 5.83 22.22 -0.80
N LYS A 233 4.87 21.61 -0.11
CA LYS A 233 5.14 20.59 0.92
C LYS A 233 5.41 19.24 0.27
N ILE A 234 6.52 18.64 0.69
CA ILE A 234 6.93 17.31 0.24
C ILE A 234 6.19 16.27 1.06
N THR A 235 5.60 15.29 0.39
CA THR A 235 4.97 14.14 1.02
C THR A 235 5.68 12.86 0.59
N ILE A 236 6.23 12.11 1.54
CA ILE A 236 6.86 10.81 1.31
C ILE A 236 5.81 9.72 1.51
N LEU A 237 5.54 8.96 0.45
CA LEU A 237 4.61 7.83 0.50
C LEU A 237 5.38 6.52 0.39
N SER A 238 5.21 5.68 1.40
CA SER A 238 5.85 4.36 1.49
C SER A 238 4.80 3.25 1.46
N ARG A 239 5.20 2.06 1.05
CA ARG A 239 4.33 0.87 1.05
C ARG A 239 4.14 0.32 2.47
N SER A 240 5.18 0.39 3.32
CA SER A 240 5.21 -0.25 4.63
C SER A 240 5.43 0.74 5.79
N ASN A 241 4.94 0.37 6.99
CA ASN A 241 5.20 1.11 8.23
C ASN A 241 6.69 1.13 8.60
N LEU A 242 7.45 0.10 8.22
CA LEU A 242 8.90 0.02 8.43
C LEU A 242 9.59 1.19 7.74
N ASN A 243 9.31 1.39 6.46
CA ASN A 243 9.94 2.47 5.69
C ASN A 243 9.51 3.85 6.17
N VAL A 244 8.26 4.04 6.60
CA VAL A 244 7.84 5.29 7.25
C VAL A 244 8.69 5.57 8.51
N PHE A 245 9.02 4.55 9.30
CA PHE A 245 9.94 4.69 10.42
C PHE A 245 11.36 5.05 9.99
N GLU A 246 11.90 4.35 9.00
CA GLU A 246 13.23 4.66 8.49
C GLU A 246 13.31 6.09 7.91
N ASP A 247 12.26 6.53 7.23
CA ASP A 247 12.19 7.87 6.65
C ASP A 247 12.05 8.93 7.75
N ALA A 248 11.28 8.67 8.81
CA ALA A 248 11.23 9.52 10.00
C ALA A 248 12.61 9.62 10.68
N VAL A 249 13.33 8.51 10.83
CA VAL A 249 14.70 8.50 11.38
C VAL A 249 15.66 9.29 10.49
N LYS A 250 15.62 9.11 9.17
CA LYS A 250 16.47 9.85 8.21
C LYS A 250 16.20 11.35 8.23
N LEU A 251 14.94 11.77 8.37
CA LEU A 251 14.56 13.18 8.39
C LEU A 251 14.91 13.85 9.71
N THR A 252 14.70 13.16 10.83
CA THR A 252 15.00 13.67 12.18
C THR A 252 16.49 13.62 12.53
N GLY A 253 17.28 12.79 11.84
CA GLY A 253 18.73 12.70 11.99
C GLY A 253 19.53 13.82 11.29
N ARG A 254 18.88 14.74 10.58
CA ARG A 254 19.56 15.87 9.90
C ARG A 254 19.98 16.95 10.91
N GLU A 255 21.07 17.65 10.61
CA GLU A 255 21.56 18.77 11.44
C GLU A 255 20.52 19.88 11.62
N ARG A 256 19.64 20.07 10.63
CA ARG A 256 18.52 21.00 10.72
C ARG A 256 17.28 20.24 11.20
N PRO A 257 16.65 20.66 12.32
CA PRO A 257 15.42 20.04 12.78
C PRO A 257 14.30 20.30 11.76
N ILE A 258 13.71 19.23 11.24
CA ILE A 258 12.59 19.26 10.29
C ILE A 258 11.33 18.86 11.06
N LYS A 259 10.26 19.65 10.93
CA LYS A 259 8.94 19.30 11.46
C LYS A 259 8.25 18.31 10.54
N ILE A 260 7.92 17.15 11.08
CA ILE A 260 7.28 16.06 10.33
C ILE A 260 5.83 15.89 10.74
N HIS A 261 4.95 15.65 9.77
CA HIS A 261 3.59 15.20 10.05
C HIS A 261 3.40 13.76 9.57
N VAL A 262 2.98 12.88 10.47
CA VAL A 262 2.66 11.49 10.14
C VAL A 262 1.19 11.40 9.76
N ILE A 263 0.91 11.02 8.51
CA ILE A 263 -0.45 10.91 7.98
C ILE A 263 -1.24 9.88 8.81
N GLY A 264 -2.40 10.27 9.32
CA GLY A 264 -3.22 9.44 10.21
C GLY A 264 -2.76 9.42 11.68
N GLY A 265 -1.72 10.19 12.03
CA GLY A 265 -1.27 10.45 13.38
C GLY A 265 -0.28 9.43 13.98
N LEU A 266 0.52 9.88 14.95
CA LEU A 266 1.52 9.06 15.65
C LEU A 266 0.93 7.83 16.36
N ALA A 267 -0.31 7.93 16.86
CA ALA A 267 -0.94 6.82 17.56
C ALA A 267 -1.13 5.59 16.66
N ARG A 268 -1.46 5.81 15.37
CA ARG A 268 -1.59 4.72 14.38
C ARG A 268 -0.24 4.16 13.96
N PHE A 269 0.80 4.98 14.00
CA PHE A 269 2.16 4.57 13.71
C PHE A 269 2.73 3.62 14.78
N GLY A 270 2.19 3.69 16.01
CA GLY A 270 2.45 2.67 17.04
C GLY A 270 3.83 2.77 17.69
N LEU A 271 4.41 3.98 17.75
CA LEU A 271 5.70 4.24 18.43
C LEU A 271 5.70 3.77 19.88
N SER A 272 4.60 4.01 20.61
CA SER A 272 4.45 3.55 21.98
C SER A 272 4.61 2.03 22.09
N ARG A 273 4.05 1.28 21.13
CA ARG A 273 4.17 -0.18 21.08
C ARG A 273 5.57 -0.62 20.69
N ILE A 274 6.25 0.07 19.78
CA ILE A 274 7.67 -0.18 19.47
C ILE A 274 8.53 0.03 20.73
N TYR A 275 8.29 1.12 21.46
CA TYR A 275 9.00 1.42 22.70
C TYR A 275 8.74 0.38 23.80
N ASP A 276 7.49 -0.08 23.95
CA ASP A 276 7.15 -1.15 24.89
C ASP A 276 7.75 -2.51 24.51
N ILE A 277 7.85 -2.83 23.21
CA ILE A 277 8.57 -4.02 22.71
C ILE A 277 10.07 -3.92 23.04
N TRP A 278 10.67 -2.74 22.87
CA TRP A 278 12.06 -2.50 23.27
C TRP A 278 12.25 -2.65 24.78
N LYS A 279 11.33 -2.14 25.61
CA LYS A 279 11.38 -2.39 27.06
C LYS A 279 11.38 -3.90 27.33
N LEU A 280 10.48 -4.66 26.70
CA LEU A 280 10.41 -6.11 26.85
C LEU A 280 11.69 -6.84 26.41
N SER A 281 12.45 -6.29 25.45
CA SER A 281 13.73 -6.86 25.02
C SER A 281 14.86 -6.63 26.02
N GLN A 282 14.72 -5.71 26.97
CA GLN A 282 15.75 -5.44 27.98
C GLN A 282 15.75 -6.53 29.09
N PRO A 283 16.93 -6.88 29.63
CA PRO A 283 17.04 -7.79 30.76
C PRO A 283 16.17 -7.36 31.95
N ALA A 284 15.60 -8.33 32.68
CA ALA A 284 14.70 -8.04 33.80
C ALA A 284 15.35 -7.17 34.89
N ASP A 285 16.64 -7.36 35.13
CA ASP A 285 17.40 -6.58 36.12
C ASP A 285 17.59 -5.12 35.68
N GLU A 286 17.86 -4.89 34.39
CA GLU A 286 18.00 -3.55 33.82
C GLU A 286 16.66 -2.82 33.78
N ARG A 287 15.57 -3.53 33.45
CA ARG A 287 14.22 -2.96 33.51
C ARG A 287 13.86 -2.47 34.91
N LYS A 288 14.19 -3.26 35.94
CA LYS A 288 13.97 -2.88 37.34
C LYS A 288 14.83 -1.69 37.75
N LYS A 289 16.13 -1.71 37.40
CA LYS A 289 17.08 -0.61 37.70
C LYS A 289 16.68 0.70 37.04
N ALA A 290 16.22 0.66 35.80
CA ALA A 290 15.83 1.83 35.01
C ALA A 290 14.33 2.20 35.14
N ASN A 291 13.57 1.50 36.01
CA ASN A 291 12.13 1.69 36.22
C ASN A 291 11.31 1.70 34.92
N LEU A 292 11.61 0.77 34.00
CA LEU A 292 10.96 0.67 32.69
C LEU A 292 9.62 -0.07 32.80
N VAL A 293 8.53 0.69 32.85
CA VAL A 293 7.17 0.14 32.87
C VAL A 293 6.62 -0.06 31.46
N ILE A 294 6.13 -1.27 31.16
CA ILE A 294 5.42 -1.60 29.92
C ILE A 294 3.95 -1.19 30.06
N ASN A 295 3.50 -0.30 29.17
CA ASN A 295 2.14 0.26 29.23
C ASN A 295 1.13 -0.54 28.41
N ASP A 296 1.56 -1.11 27.28
CA ASP A 296 0.73 -1.93 26.42
C ASP A 296 0.31 -3.23 27.14
N SER A 297 -0.99 -3.35 27.39
CA SER A 297 -1.59 -4.48 28.11
C SER A 297 -1.38 -5.84 27.44
N PHE A 298 -1.16 -5.88 26.12
CA PHE A 298 -0.84 -7.10 25.40
C PHE A 298 0.64 -7.44 25.56
N ILE A 299 1.55 -6.48 25.36
CA ILE A 299 3.00 -6.68 25.51
C ILE A 299 3.36 -7.05 26.96
N LYS A 300 2.69 -6.44 27.95
CA LYS A 300 2.91 -6.71 29.37
C LYS A 300 2.70 -8.18 29.75
N LYS A 301 1.78 -8.89 29.10
CA LYS A 301 1.54 -10.32 29.38
C LYS A 301 2.72 -11.23 29.03
N TRP A 302 3.60 -10.77 28.14
CA TRP A 302 4.79 -11.50 27.76
C TRP A 302 5.92 -11.37 28.79
N GLU A 303 5.83 -10.39 29.69
CA GLU A 303 6.79 -10.18 30.78
C GLU A 303 6.89 -11.40 31.72
N GLU A 304 5.76 -12.02 32.04
CA GLU A 304 5.66 -13.15 32.98
C GLU A 304 5.86 -14.53 32.32
N THR A 305 5.92 -14.59 30.99
CA THR A 305 5.98 -15.85 30.24
C THR A 305 7.37 -16.10 29.66
N ARG A 306 7.56 -15.84 28.36
CA ARG A 306 8.80 -16.09 27.60
C ARG A 306 9.50 -14.80 27.16
N GLY A 307 9.07 -13.65 27.67
CA GLY A 307 9.66 -12.35 27.35
C GLY A 307 9.57 -12.02 25.85
N PHE A 308 10.60 -11.31 25.37
CA PHE A 308 10.71 -10.89 23.98
C PHE A 308 10.76 -12.07 22.99
N PHE A 309 11.42 -13.18 23.35
CA PHE A 309 11.50 -14.36 22.49
C PHE A 309 10.11 -14.99 22.27
N GLY A 310 9.30 -15.11 23.32
CA GLY A 310 7.93 -15.61 23.18
C GLY A 310 7.03 -14.72 22.32
N LEU A 311 7.20 -13.40 22.43
CA LEU A 311 6.48 -12.45 21.58
C LEU A 311 6.86 -12.62 20.10
N LYS A 312 8.13 -12.87 19.81
CA LYS A 312 8.63 -13.14 18.46
C LYS A 312 8.07 -14.46 17.90
N GLU A 313 8.17 -15.54 18.67
CA GLU A 313 7.58 -16.84 18.29
C GLU A 313 6.07 -16.69 18.02
N TYR A 314 5.36 -15.92 18.85
CA TYR A 314 3.93 -15.65 18.65
C TYR A 314 3.69 -14.92 17.33
N ALA A 315 4.39 -13.82 17.07
CA ALA A 315 4.22 -13.01 15.85
C ALA A 315 4.42 -13.87 14.59
N GLU A 316 5.47 -14.69 14.56
CA GLU A 316 5.79 -15.60 13.46
C GLU A 316 4.74 -16.72 13.31
N CYS A 317 4.31 -17.34 14.42
CA CYS A 317 3.30 -18.39 14.42
C CYS A 317 1.94 -17.89 13.87
N ILE A 318 1.57 -16.65 14.22
CA ILE A 318 0.30 -16.07 13.78
C ILE A 318 0.44 -15.21 12.51
N ASP A 319 1.62 -15.12 11.89
CA ASP A 319 1.88 -14.31 10.68
C ASP A 319 1.41 -12.86 10.84
N ASP A 320 1.59 -12.27 12.03
CA ASP A 320 1.20 -10.88 12.32
C ASP A 320 2.29 -9.94 11.80
N LYS A 321 2.19 -9.61 10.51
CA LYS A 321 3.14 -8.75 9.80
C LYS A 321 3.36 -7.39 10.46
N ASP A 322 2.34 -6.81 11.11
CA ASP A 322 2.49 -5.51 11.79
C ASP A 322 3.36 -5.66 13.05
N LEU A 323 3.13 -6.72 13.83
CA LEU A 323 3.96 -7.03 14.99
C LEU A 323 5.38 -7.45 14.60
N GLU A 324 5.53 -8.29 13.58
CA GLU A 324 6.83 -8.70 13.03
C GLU A 324 7.67 -7.48 12.59
N VAL A 325 7.06 -6.51 11.90
CA VAL A 325 7.74 -5.26 11.51
C VAL A 325 8.22 -4.48 12.73
N LYS A 326 7.39 -4.35 13.78
CA LYS A 326 7.77 -3.63 15.01
C LYS A 326 8.90 -4.33 15.75
N ILE A 327 8.88 -5.66 15.79
CA ILE A 327 9.96 -6.48 16.36
C ILE A 327 11.25 -6.28 15.55
N ALA A 328 11.18 -6.31 14.22
CA ALA A 328 12.33 -6.09 13.35
C ALA A 328 12.96 -4.69 13.53
N ILE A 329 12.14 -3.65 13.76
CA ILE A 329 12.64 -2.31 14.10
C ILE A 329 13.46 -2.35 15.41
N VAL A 330 12.93 -3.00 16.45
CA VAL A 330 13.62 -3.13 17.74
C VAL A 330 14.91 -3.93 17.60
N GLU A 331 14.91 -5.03 16.84
CA GLU A 331 16.11 -5.83 16.59
C GLU A 331 17.18 -5.08 15.80
N LYS A 332 16.78 -4.21 14.85
CA LYS A 332 17.67 -3.43 14.01
C LYS A 332 18.33 -2.27 14.75
N TYR A 333 17.57 -1.50 15.53
CA TYR A 333 18.06 -0.27 16.16
C TYR A 333 18.44 -0.43 17.64
N LYS A 334 18.00 -1.50 18.31
CA LYS A 334 18.37 -1.89 19.68
C LYS A 334 18.38 -0.70 20.65
N ASP A 335 19.54 -0.34 21.19
CA ASP A 335 19.71 0.69 22.23
C ASP A 335 19.42 2.11 21.73
N GLN A 336 19.33 2.33 20.42
CA GLN A 336 18.99 3.63 19.83
C GLN A 336 17.48 3.91 19.87
N ILE A 337 16.63 2.90 20.07
CA ILE A 337 15.16 3.04 20.03
C ILE A 337 14.64 4.18 20.94
N PRO A 338 15.05 4.30 22.22
CA PRO A 338 14.56 5.37 23.09
C PRO A 338 14.87 6.77 22.55
N GLU A 339 16.08 6.97 22.03
CA GLU A 339 16.51 8.24 21.47
C GLU A 339 15.74 8.56 20.17
N LEU A 340 15.60 7.57 19.28
CA LEU A 340 14.89 7.72 18.01
C LEU A 340 13.40 8.02 18.23
N VAL A 341 12.73 7.30 19.13
CA VAL A 341 11.32 7.54 19.47
C VAL A 341 11.14 8.96 19.99
N LYS A 342 11.98 9.39 20.94
CA LYS A 342 11.93 10.74 21.50
C LYS A 342 12.16 11.82 20.44
N LYS A 343 13.14 11.62 19.54
CA LYS A 343 13.40 12.55 18.42
C LYS A 343 12.20 12.65 17.49
N ILE A 344 11.63 11.53 17.08
CA ILE A 344 10.43 11.49 16.21
C ILE A 344 9.24 12.18 16.88
N GLU A 345 8.99 11.92 18.16
CA GLU A 345 7.92 12.56 18.93
C GLU A 345 8.13 14.08 19.03
N SER A 346 9.37 14.53 19.30
CA SER A 346 9.68 15.96 19.40
C SER A 346 9.61 16.73 18.08
N SER A 347 9.89 16.05 16.96
CA SER A 347 9.81 16.62 15.61
C SER A 347 8.41 16.54 15.02
N HIS A 348 7.51 15.74 15.61
CA HIS A 348 6.16 15.58 15.10
C HIS A 348 5.28 16.78 15.39
N VAL A 349 4.50 17.20 14.40
CA VAL A 349 3.45 18.21 14.54
C VAL A 349 2.09 17.63 14.18
N SER A 350 1.08 17.93 15.00
CA SER A 350 -0.29 17.43 14.77
C SER A 350 -1.00 18.10 13.60
N GLN A 351 -0.63 19.33 13.25
CA GLN A 351 -1.24 20.07 12.14
C GLN A 351 -0.36 19.99 10.88
N GLU A 352 -0.93 19.49 9.79
CA GLU A 352 -0.30 19.44 8.46
C GLU A 352 0.14 20.84 7.97
N ALA A 353 -0.56 21.89 8.38
CA ALA A 353 -0.28 23.28 8.01
C ALA A 353 1.13 23.74 8.42
N VAL A 354 1.63 23.25 9.55
CA VAL A 354 2.90 23.70 10.18
C VAL A 354 4.06 22.73 9.89
N ALA A 355 3.78 21.61 9.22
CA ALA A 355 4.78 20.61 8.87
C ALA A 355 5.59 21.03 7.65
N ASP A 356 6.90 20.77 7.70
CA ASP A 356 7.81 20.94 6.57
C ASP A 356 7.68 19.76 5.60
N CYS A 357 7.44 18.56 6.13
CA CYS A 357 7.33 17.31 5.38
C CYS A 357 6.21 16.43 5.95
N LEU A 358 5.49 15.76 5.06
CA LEU A 358 4.50 14.75 5.43
C LEU A 358 5.07 13.37 5.11
N ILE A 359 4.83 12.40 6.00
CA ILE A 359 5.24 11.00 5.80
C ILE A 359 4.07 10.08 6.13
N GLY A 360 3.93 8.98 5.38
CA GLY A 360 2.91 7.99 5.68
C GLY A 360 2.85 6.87 4.68
N THR A 361 1.99 5.91 4.96
CA THR A 361 1.75 4.81 4.02
C THR A 361 0.73 5.21 2.96
N VAL A 362 0.80 4.58 1.78
CA VAL A 362 -0.21 4.76 0.71
C VAL A 362 -1.63 4.50 1.20
N HIS A 363 -1.82 3.50 2.07
CA HIS A 363 -3.11 3.18 2.66
C HIS A 363 -3.71 4.33 3.49
N GLN A 364 -2.86 5.11 4.17
CA GLN A 364 -3.28 6.28 4.95
C GLN A 364 -3.47 7.51 4.06
N ALA A 365 -2.73 7.58 2.96
CA ALA A 365 -2.81 8.66 1.98
C ALA A 365 -3.96 8.50 0.97
N LYS A 366 -4.62 7.34 0.90
CA LYS A 366 -5.78 7.14 0.03
C LYS A 366 -6.89 8.14 0.39
N GLY A 367 -7.42 8.82 -0.63
CA GLY A 367 -8.39 9.91 -0.48
C GLY A 367 -7.77 11.29 -0.18
N LEU A 368 -6.47 11.36 0.13
CA LEU A 368 -5.72 12.61 0.27
C LEU A 368 -4.98 12.93 -1.03
N GLU A 369 -4.47 14.16 -1.14
CA GLU A 369 -3.77 14.66 -2.34
C GLU A 369 -2.72 15.69 -1.94
N PHE A 370 -1.55 15.69 -2.61
CA PHE A 370 -0.40 16.51 -2.22
C PHE A 370 0.26 17.20 -3.41
N ASP A 371 0.81 18.39 -3.21
CA ASP A 371 1.48 19.15 -4.28
C ASP A 371 2.70 18.40 -4.84
N THR A 372 3.57 17.92 -3.94
CA THR A 372 4.75 17.13 -4.27
C THR A 372 4.72 15.79 -3.56
N VAL A 373 4.75 14.69 -4.31
CA VAL A 373 4.83 13.32 -3.78
C VAL A 373 6.17 12.69 -4.13
N LEU A 374 6.79 12.07 -3.14
CA LEU A 374 8.01 11.28 -3.25
C LEU A 374 7.68 9.82 -2.99
N ILE A 375 7.91 8.97 -3.98
CA ILE A 375 7.64 7.53 -3.89
C ILE A 375 8.86 6.85 -3.27
N ALA A 376 8.67 6.20 -2.12
CA ALA A 376 9.74 5.43 -1.48
C ALA A 376 10.19 4.24 -2.34
N ASP A 377 11.37 3.69 -2.02
CA ASP A 377 11.94 2.56 -2.76
C ASP A 377 11.40 1.18 -2.28
N ASP A 378 10.38 1.13 -1.41
CA ASP A 378 9.87 -0.11 -0.77
C ASP A 378 8.67 -0.77 -1.48
N PHE A 379 8.44 -0.37 -2.73
CA PHE A 379 7.48 -1.01 -3.63
C PHE A 379 8.14 -2.17 -4.41
N VAL A 380 7.44 -2.71 -5.41
CA VAL A 380 7.99 -3.75 -6.28
C VAL A 380 9.30 -3.32 -6.92
N GLU A 381 10.37 -4.07 -6.67
CA GLU A 381 11.67 -3.84 -7.29
C GLU A 381 11.65 -4.27 -8.76
N VAL A 382 11.84 -3.30 -9.65
CA VAL A 382 11.95 -3.53 -11.09
C VAL A 382 13.42 -3.41 -11.49
N PRO A 383 14.05 -4.46 -12.04
CA PRO A 383 15.47 -4.40 -12.40
C PRO A 383 15.70 -3.48 -13.60
N CYS A 384 16.88 -2.87 -13.65
CA CYS A 384 17.30 -2.03 -14.78
C CYS A 384 17.61 -2.91 -16.00
N LEU A 385 16.89 -2.75 -17.11
CA LEU A 385 17.14 -3.48 -18.37
C LEU A 385 18.12 -2.78 -19.31
N SER A 386 19.15 -2.10 -18.78
CA SER A 386 20.15 -1.44 -19.62
C SER A 386 21.28 -2.39 -20.05
N GLY A 387 21.25 -2.84 -21.31
CA GLY A 387 22.33 -3.62 -21.97
C GLY A 387 21.86 -4.99 -22.48
N ASN A 388 22.75 -5.80 -23.07
CA ASN A 388 22.51 -7.18 -23.57
C ASN A 388 21.99 -8.20 -22.51
N TYR A 389 21.50 -7.72 -21.38
CA TYR A 389 20.95 -8.44 -20.24
C TYR A 389 19.47 -8.82 -20.38
N GLN A 390 18.87 -8.70 -21.58
CA GLN A 390 17.54 -9.24 -21.87
C GLN A 390 17.40 -10.75 -21.57
N ARG A 391 18.52 -11.48 -21.35
CA ARG A 391 18.54 -12.93 -21.13
C ARG A 391 18.70 -13.39 -19.67
N ARG A 392 18.81 -12.53 -18.64
CA ARG A 392 19.17 -13.00 -17.28
C ARG A 392 18.27 -12.61 -16.10
N THR A 393 17.25 -11.78 -16.28
CA THR A 393 16.33 -11.46 -15.17
C THR A 393 15.02 -12.24 -15.33
N ASN A 394 14.76 -13.19 -14.42
CA ASN A 394 13.48 -13.89 -14.27
C ASN A 394 12.33 -12.97 -13.79
N PHE A 395 12.40 -11.66 -14.06
CA PHE A 395 11.38 -10.71 -13.63
C PHE A 395 10.16 -10.83 -14.54
N SER A 396 9.07 -11.34 -13.97
CA SER A 396 7.76 -11.35 -14.61
C SER A 396 6.78 -10.54 -13.77
N ILE A 397 6.08 -9.62 -14.42
CA ILE A 397 5.05 -8.77 -13.81
C ILE A 397 4.00 -9.61 -13.06
N GLY A 398 3.67 -10.79 -13.59
CA GLY A 398 2.69 -11.71 -12.99
C GLY A 398 3.17 -12.43 -11.72
N MET A 399 4.42 -12.24 -11.28
CA MET A 399 4.90 -12.77 -10.00
C MET A 399 4.35 -12.01 -8.80
N TYR A 400 3.95 -10.76 -8.99
CA TYR A 400 3.45 -9.90 -7.93
C TYR A 400 1.92 -9.86 -7.95
N PRO A 401 1.26 -9.84 -6.78
CA PRO A 401 -0.18 -9.63 -6.69
C PRO A 401 -0.60 -8.30 -7.33
N GLU A 402 -1.78 -8.27 -7.94
CA GLU A 402 -2.32 -7.08 -8.59
C GLU A 402 -2.44 -5.87 -7.62
N ASP A 403 -2.70 -6.15 -6.34
CA ASP A 403 -2.80 -5.15 -5.27
C ASP A 403 -1.52 -4.33 -5.09
N GLU A 404 -0.34 -4.90 -5.34
CA GLU A 404 0.93 -4.16 -5.24
C GLU A 404 1.06 -3.12 -6.36
N TRP A 405 0.52 -3.43 -7.55
CA TRP A 405 0.44 -2.46 -8.65
C TRP A 405 -0.62 -1.39 -8.40
N ASN A 406 -1.75 -1.75 -7.79
CA ASN A 406 -2.76 -0.78 -7.33
C ASN A 406 -2.16 0.18 -6.30
N LEU A 407 -1.37 -0.31 -5.35
CA LEU A 407 -0.69 0.53 -4.36
C LEU A 407 0.24 1.54 -5.03
N LEU A 408 1.06 1.10 -6.00
CA LEU A 408 1.95 2.00 -6.73
C LEU A 408 1.15 3.04 -7.55
N TYR A 409 0.09 2.60 -8.24
CA TYR A 409 -0.80 3.50 -9.00
C TYR A 409 -1.49 4.53 -8.09
N VAL A 410 -2.01 4.12 -6.93
CA VAL A 410 -2.59 5.03 -5.94
C VAL A 410 -1.54 6.04 -5.47
N ALA A 411 -0.33 5.59 -5.15
CA ALA A 411 0.76 6.46 -4.69
C ALA A 411 1.11 7.54 -5.72
N VAL A 412 1.26 7.16 -6.99
CA VAL A 412 1.54 8.09 -8.11
C VAL A 412 0.41 9.11 -8.28
N THR A 413 -0.85 8.65 -8.25
CA THR A 413 -2.02 9.51 -8.47
C THR A 413 -2.38 10.41 -7.28
N ARG A 414 -1.62 10.34 -6.17
CA ARG A 414 -1.75 11.30 -5.06
C ARG A 414 -1.07 12.65 -5.35
N ALA A 415 -0.15 12.69 -6.30
CA ALA A 415 0.55 13.90 -6.70
C ALA A 415 -0.37 14.85 -7.50
N LYS A 416 -0.34 16.15 -7.19
CA LYS A 416 -1.01 17.20 -7.97
C LYS A 416 -0.09 17.82 -9.00
N LYS A 417 1.12 18.21 -8.58
CA LYS A 417 2.06 18.99 -9.40
C LYS A 417 3.36 18.27 -9.68
N TYR A 418 3.97 17.67 -8.66
CA TYR A 418 5.31 17.09 -8.77
C TYR A 418 5.36 15.67 -8.24
N LEU A 419 5.97 14.78 -9.00
CA LEU A 419 6.19 13.39 -8.62
C LEU A 419 7.69 13.08 -8.69
N LEU A 420 8.26 12.68 -7.55
CA LEU A 420 9.62 12.15 -7.50
C LEU A 420 9.56 10.63 -7.52
N MET A 421 9.99 10.08 -8.65
CA MET A 421 9.97 8.65 -8.92
C MET A 421 11.10 7.92 -8.18
N SER A 422 10.83 6.69 -7.76
CA SER A 422 11.87 5.72 -7.40
C SER A 422 12.60 5.21 -8.64
N LYS A 423 13.78 4.62 -8.46
CA LYS A 423 14.51 3.97 -9.57
C LYS A 423 13.69 2.84 -10.19
N SER A 424 13.00 2.05 -9.36
CA SER A 424 12.10 0.99 -9.82
C SER A 424 10.98 1.52 -10.71
N LEU A 425 10.42 2.70 -10.39
CA LEU A 425 9.41 3.34 -11.23
C LEU A 425 9.99 3.86 -12.56
N GLU A 426 11.20 4.44 -12.58
CA GLU A 426 11.90 4.76 -13.84
C GLU A 426 12.11 3.49 -14.69
N HIS A 427 12.57 2.40 -14.08
CA HIS A 427 12.77 1.14 -14.79
C HIS A 427 11.45 0.57 -15.33
N LEU A 428 10.34 0.75 -14.63
CA LEU A 428 9.02 0.37 -15.12
C LEU A 428 8.63 1.16 -16.38
N LEU A 429 8.87 2.48 -16.40
CA LEU A 429 8.66 3.31 -17.58
C LEU A 429 9.56 2.87 -18.75
N ALA A 430 10.80 2.48 -18.45
CA ALA A 430 11.71 1.94 -19.43
C ALA A 430 11.22 0.61 -20.06
N LEU A 431 10.42 -0.20 -19.35
CA LEU A 431 9.76 -1.38 -19.94
C LEU A 431 8.70 -1.02 -20.98
N ALA A 432 8.07 0.16 -20.84
CA ALA A 432 7.14 0.70 -21.83
C ALA A 432 7.84 1.42 -23.00
N GLY A 433 9.18 1.49 -22.98
CA GLY A 433 9.97 2.24 -23.97
C GLY A 433 10.15 3.72 -23.65
N GLU A 434 9.72 4.19 -22.48
CA GLU A 434 9.97 5.57 -22.04
C GLU A 434 11.33 5.68 -21.34
N HIS A 435 12.20 6.51 -21.91
CA HIS A 435 13.58 6.68 -21.45
C HIS A 435 13.94 8.15 -21.19
N PHE A 436 12.95 9.04 -21.19
CA PHE A 436 13.08 10.50 -21.07
C PHE A 436 14.03 11.07 -22.11
N LEU A 437 13.85 10.64 -23.36
CA LEU A 437 14.68 11.04 -24.49
C LEU A 437 14.00 12.16 -25.28
N ARG A 438 14.78 13.16 -25.66
CA ARG A 438 14.33 14.28 -26.50
C ARG A 438 15.26 14.44 -27.69
N VAL A 439 14.68 14.73 -28.86
CA VAL A 439 15.44 15.12 -30.05
C VAL A 439 15.67 16.63 -30.01
N GLU A 440 16.92 17.06 -30.14
CA GLU A 440 17.35 18.47 -30.20
C GLU A 440 18.24 18.70 -31.43
N LEU A 441 18.39 19.96 -31.85
CA LEU A 441 19.28 20.32 -32.94
C LEU A 441 20.74 20.25 -32.48
N MET A 442 21.64 19.78 -33.34
CA MET A 442 23.08 19.77 -33.03
C MET A 442 23.64 21.15 -32.69
N SER A 443 23.10 22.20 -33.31
CA SER A 443 23.48 23.60 -33.01
C SER A 443 23.15 24.02 -31.58
N GLU A 444 22.11 23.45 -30.97
CA GLU A 444 21.76 23.70 -29.56
C GLU A 444 22.70 22.92 -28.64
N ALA A 445 23.01 21.67 -28.99
CA ALA A 445 23.98 20.86 -28.25
C ALA A 445 25.39 21.48 -28.20
N THR A 446 25.83 22.12 -29.29
CA THR A 446 27.13 22.82 -29.34
C THR A 446 27.15 24.11 -28.51
N LYS A 447 26.00 24.76 -28.28
CA LYS A 447 25.90 25.98 -27.46
C LYS A 447 25.93 25.67 -25.96
N ASP A 448 25.44 24.50 -25.56
CA ASP A 448 25.48 24.01 -24.17
C ASP A 448 26.90 23.63 -23.68
N GLY A 449 27.95 23.82 -24.50
CA GLY A 449 29.32 23.45 -24.14
C GLY A 449 29.54 21.94 -24.05
N ALA A 450 28.65 21.13 -24.64
CA ALA A 450 28.71 19.68 -24.56
C ALA A 450 29.98 19.15 -25.21
N ALA A 451 30.87 18.59 -24.39
CA ALA A 451 31.90 17.68 -24.88
C ALA A 451 31.23 16.62 -25.77
N ILE A 452 31.85 16.36 -26.92
CA ILE A 452 31.34 15.59 -28.05
C ILE A 452 31.30 14.08 -27.70
N THR A 453 30.96 13.69 -26.47
CA THR A 453 31.03 12.32 -25.95
C THR A 453 29.67 11.87 -25.47
N CYS A 454 29.32 10.62 -25.77
CA CYS A 454 28.08 10.00 -25.33
C CYS A 454 27.96 10.04 -23.79
N SER A 455 26.79 10.42 -23.28
CA SER A 455 26.50 10.48 -21.84
C SER A 455 26.25 9.11 -21.19
N MET A 456 26.17 8.05 -21.99
CA MET A 456 25.87 6.72 -21.46
C MET A 456 27.02 6.16 -20.64
N PRO A 457 26.73 5.55 -19.47
CA PRO A 457 27.70 4.77 -18.73
C PRO A 457 28.34 3.72 -19.66
N GLN A 458 29.67 3.65 -19.68
CA GLN A 458 30.45 2.69 -20.48
C GLN A 458 30.49 2.95 -22.01
N CYS A 459 29.95 4.08 -22.50
CA CYS A 459 30.11 4.48 -23.89
C CYS A 459 31.18 5.58 -24.03
N THR A 460 32.23 5.32 -24.79
CA THR A 460 33.30 6.31 -25.10
C THR A 460 33.15 6.94 -26.48
N LYS A 461 32.07 6.62 -27.21
CA LYS A 461 31.87 7.09 -28.58
C LYS A 461 31.56 8.58 -28.60
N THR A 462 32.09 9.24 -29.61
CA THR A 462 31.81 10.65 -29.86
C THR A 462 30.54 10.85 -30.69
N LEU A 463 29.90 12.01 -30.52
CA LEU A 463 28.75 12.42 -31.33
C LEU A 463 29.25 12.78 -32.73
N GLN A 464 28.71 12.13 -33.77
CA GLN A 464 29.07 12.48 -35.15
C GLN A 464 28.27 13.70 -35.60
N CYS A 465 28.97 14.73 -36.11
CA CYS A 465 28.39 16.01 -36.53
C CYS A 465 27.62 15.95 -37.88
N GLY A 466 27.46 14.76 -38.47
CA GLY A 466 26.86 14.58 -39.79
C GLY A 466 25.34 14.65 -39.82
N SER A 467 24.67 14.43 -38.69
CA SER A 467 23.21 14.55 -38.56
C SER A 467 22.84 15.87 -37.89
N GLY A 468 21.91 16.65 -38.45
CA GLY A 468 21.49 17.92 -37.84
C GLY A 468 20.76 17.76 -36.49
N LEU A 469 20.40 16.53 -36.13
CA LEU A 469 19.67 16.18 -34.92
C LEU A 469 20.49 15.27 -34.02
N VAL A 470 20.25 15.38 -32.71
CA VAL A 470 20.84 14.54 -31.66
C VAL A 470 19.81 14.20 -30.61
N VAL A 471 19.95 13.03 -30.00
CA VAL A 471 19.08 12.61 -28.90
C VAL A 471 19.75 12.92 -27.57
N LYS A 472 19.02 13.56 -26.67
CA LYS A 472 19.41 13.92 -25.32
C LYS A 472 18.55 13.15 -24.32
N LYS A 473 19.19 12.44 -23.38
CA LYS A 473 18.54 11.97 -22.16
C LYS A 473 18.36 13.17 -21.23
N LEU A 474 17.13 13.44 -20.83
CA LEU A 474 16.83 14.51 -19.89
C LEU A 474 17.32 14.13 -18.49
N PRO A 475 17.80 15.10 -17.68
CA PRO A 475 18.23 14.82 -16.32
C PRO A 475 17.04 14.41 -15.46
N LEU A 476 17.26 13.45 -14.56
CA LEU A 476 16.26 12.92 -13.64
C LEU A 476 16.80 12.96 -12.21
N THR A 477 15.97 13.36 -11.25
CA THR A 477 16.27 13.26 -9.82
C THR A 477 15.28 12.32 -9.14
N HIS A 478 15.81 11.26 -8.56
CA HIS A 478 15.01 10.22 -7.91
C HIS A 478 14.60 10.62 -6.49
N SER A 479 13.63 9.88 -5.96
CA SER A 479 13.13 9.99 -4.59
C SER A 479 14.23 9.88 -3.53
N ASN A 480 15.17 8.96 -3.68
CA ASN A 480 16.32 8.80 -2.78
C ASN A 480 17.42 9.88 -2.94
N GLY A 481 17.22 10.86 -3.82
CA GLY A 481 18.17 11.94 -4.08
C GLY A 481 19.28 11.61 -5.09
N SER A 482 19.34 10.38 -5.61
CA SER A 482 20.24 10.06 -6.71
C SER A 482 19.83 10.80 -7.97
N ARG A 483 20.82 11.30 -8.72
CA ARG A 483 20.60 12.12 -9.91
C ARG A 483 21.22 11.44 -11.12
N ASP A 484 20.39 11.26 -12.16
CA ASP A 484 20.87 11.01 -13.51
C ASP A 484 21.09 12.38 -14.17
N ALA A 485 22.34 12.69 -14.50
CA ALA A 485 22.69 13.96 -15.13
C ALA A 485 22.16 14.07 -16.57
N GLY A 486 21.76 12.95 -17.18
CA GLY A 486 21.37 12.90 -18.57
C GLY A 486 22.53 13.24 -19.51
N GLY A 487 22.18 13.71 -20.71
CA GLY A 487 23.14 14.19 -21.71
C GLY A 487 22.91 13.57 -23.08
N TYR A 488 23.79 13.89 -24.03
CA TYR A 488 23.62 13.53 -25.44
C TYR A 488 24.09 12.10 -25.74
N LEU A 489 23.35 11.40 -26.61
CA LEU A 489 23.57 10.01 -26.96
C LEU A 489 24.21 9.89 -28.35
N CYS A 490 25.21 9.01 -28.49
CA CYS A 490 25.71 8.63 -29.81
C CYS A 490 24.69 7.83 -30.61
N HIS A 491 24.89 7.70 -31.92
CA HIS A 491 23.98 6.97 -32.81
C HIS A 491 23.73 5.53 -32.36
N ALA A 492 24.77 4.80 -31.92
CA ALA A 492 24.62 3.41 -31.47
C ALA A 492 23.77 3.30 -30.19
N CYS A 493 23.94 4.20 -29.23
CA CYS A 493 23.13 4.24 -28.00
C CYS A 493 21.71 4.71 -28.29
N THR A 494 21.54 5.62 -29.26
CA THR A 494 20.23 6.04 -29.77
C THR A 494 19.52 4.83 -30.39
N GLN A 495 20.18 4.05 -31.24
CA GLN A 495 19.61 2.86 -31.86
C GLN A 495 19.11 1.83 -30.84
N GLN A 496 19.83 1.65 -29.74
CA GLN A 496 19.44 0.71 -28.68
C GLN A 496 18.25 1.16 -27.84
N ARG A 497 17.98 2.47 -27.74
CA ARG A 497 16.96 3.04 -26.82
C ARG A 497 15.77 3.66 -27.55
N PHE A 498 16.05 4.40 -28.61
CA PHE A 498 15.07 5.03 -29.50
C PHE A 498 14.51 4.04 -30.54
N GLY A 499 15.17 2.89 -30.71
CA GLY A 499 14.67 1.76 -31.48
C GLY A 499 14.38 2.12 -32.93
N SER A 500 13.16 1.83 -33.39
CA SER A 500 12.71 2.07 -34.76
C SER A 500 12.62 3.53 -35.17
N LEU A 501 12.66 4.47 -34.21
CA LEU A 501 12.61 5.91 -34.49
C LEU A 501 13.99 6.51 -34.75
N THR A 502 15.07 5.76 -34.53
CA THR A 502 16.45 6.21 -34.77
C THR A 502 16.70 6.77 -36.17
N PRO A 503 16.12 6.23 -37.26
CA PRO A 503 16.28 6.84 -38.59
C PRO A 503 15.76 8.28 -38.69
N LEU A 504 14.81 8.69 -37.83
CA LEU A 504 14.29 10.07 -37.82
C LEU A 504 15.30 11.10 -37.32
N THR A 505 16.39 10.66 -36.69
CA THR A 505 17.47 11.57 -36.25
C THR A 505 18.51 11.80 -37.35
N LEU A 506 18.38 11.13 -38.49
CA LEU A 506 19.22 11.32 -39.67
C LEU A 506 18.44 12.15 -40.70
N PHE A 507 19.12 13.07 -41.40
CA PHE A 507 18.50 13.67 -42.59
C PHE A 507 18.27 12.56 -43.63
N PRO A 508 17.14 12.58 -44.37
CA PRO A 508 17.04 11.77 -45.57
C PRO A 508 18.23 12.12 -46.45
N ALA A 509 19.00 11.13 -46.90
CA ALA A 509 19.92 11.36 -47.99
C ALA A 509 19.07 11.87 -49.16
N LEU A 510 19.31 13.11 -49.60
CA LEU A 510 18.75 13.59 -50.86
C LEU A 510 19.24 12.61 -51.92
N GLN A 511 18.34 11.78 -52.44
CA GLN A 511 18.58 11.07 -53.68
C GLN A 511 18.59 12.14 -54.78
N GLU A 512 19.75 12.73 -55.01
CA GLU A 512 20.00 13.42 -56.27
C GLU A 512 19.93 12.35 -57.36
N GLN A 513 18.75 12.20 -57.97
CA GLN A 513 18.68 11.53 -59.26
C GLN A 513 19.40 12.45 -60.26
N PRO A 514 20.49 11.99 -60.91
CA PRO A 514 21.05 12.74 -62.02
C PRO A 514 19.99 12.86 -63.11
N ILE A 515 19.71 14.10 -63.52
CA ILE A 515 18.78 14.46 -64.61
C ILE A 515 19.27 13.88 -65.93
#